data_AF-A0A257YEA0-F1
#
_entry.id   AF-A0A257YEA0-F1
#
_cell.length_a   1.000
_cell.length_b   1.000
_cell.length_c   1.000
_cell.angle_alpha   90.00
_cell.angle_beta   90.00
_cell.angle_gamma   90.00
#
_symmetry.space_group_name_H-M   'P 1'
#
loop_
_entity.id
_entity.type
_entity.pdbx_description
1 polymer ?
#
loop_
_entity_poly.entity_id
_entity_poly.type
_entity_poly.pdbx_seq_one_letter_code
_entity_poly.pdbx_strand_id
1 'polypeptide(L)'
;MLAIALVGFLLGGAALYVALGSPDLRIALLSGTASEPGPAAPLPSSAPTGVPLAASAARQVAEVAEQQGGLDQRVAAMEQRITRLDLQAQAAAGNAARAEGLLIAFATRRAIERGAPLGYLADQLRLRFGEAQPRAVRTIIDASVRPVLLDQLLARLDGLAPALHRPPAAEGLLGRFSRELGSLFVVRREDAPSPAIDRRLERARLFLESGRAGAAAAEVRLLPNAAEAADWISDAESYAATQLALESIETAAVLEPRQLRDRTGAQVEQLSPVGG
;
A
#
# COMPACT_ATOMS: atom_id res chain seq x y z
N MET A 1 -2.61 -31.93 1.75
CA MET A 1 -3.06 -31.19 0.55
C MET A 1 -1.91 -30.57 -0.25
N LEU A 2 -0.78 -30.17 0.36
CA LEU A 2 0.38 -29.64 -0.38
C LEU A 2 1.21 -30.70 -1.15
N ALA A 3 1.24 -31.96 -0.68
CA ALA A 3 2.04 -33.03 -1.28
C ALA A 3 1.48 -33.59 -2.61
N ILE A 4 0.17 -33.47 -2.84
CA ILE A 4 -0.48 -34.00 -4.06
C ILE A 4 -0.33 -33.01 -5.23
N ALA A 5 -0.29 -31.70 -4.95
CA ALA A 5 -0.09 -30.68 -5.96
C ALA A 5 1.34 -30.66 -6.53
N LEU A 6 2.35 -31.02 -5.72
CA LEU A 6 3.75 -31.05 -6.14
C LEU A 6 4.08 -32.23 -7.07
N VAL A 7 3.41 -33.37 -6.88
CA VAL A 7 3.57 -34.58 -7.72
C VAL A 7 2.95 -34.36 -9.11
N GLY A 8 1.84 -33.64 -9.21
CA GLY A 8 1.22 -33.29 -10.50
C GLY A 8 2.08 -32.34 -11.35
N PHE A 9 2.78 -31.40 -10.71
CA PHE A 9 3.65 -30.44 -11.41
C PHE A 9 4.91 -31.11 -11.98
N LEU A 10 5.49 -32.09 -11.26
CA LEU A 10 6.67 -32.83 -11.71
C LEU A 10 6.34 -33.84 -12.83
N LEU A 11 5.15 -34.46 -12.80
CA LEU A 11 4.69 -35.38 -13.87
C LEU A 11 4.34 -34.63 -15.17
N GLY A 12 3.82 -33.40 -15.09
CA GLY A 12 3.54 -32.56 -16.25
C GLY A 12 4.80 -32.04 -16.95
N GLY A 13 5.83 -31.67 -16.18
CA GLY A 13 7.11 -31.20 -16.74
C GLY A 13 7.90 -32.28 -17.48
N ALA A 14 7.85 -33.53 -17.00
CA ALA A 14 8.52 -34.67 -17.64
C ALA A 14 7.88 -35.06 -18.98
N ALA A 15 6.55 -34.99 -19.09
CA ALA A 15 5.82 -35.28 -20.33
C ALA A 15 6.12 -34.25 -21.44
N LEU A 16 6.30 -32.98 -21.07
CA LEU A 16 6.62 -31.90 -22.03
C LEU A 16 8.07 -31.98 -22.52
N TYR A 17 9.00 -32.45 -21.68
CA TYR A 17 10.40 -32.65 -22.05
C TYR A 17 10.59 -33.83 -23.03
N VAL A 18 9.83 -34.92 -22.86
CA VAL A 18 9.87 -36.09 -23.76
C VAL A 18 9.20 -35.79 -25.11
N ALA A 19 8.16 -34.94 -25.13
CA ALA A 19 7.47 -34.56 -26.37
C ALA A 19 8.29 -33.61 -27.27
N LEU A 20 9.23 -32.83 -26.70
CA LEU A 20 10.07 -31.90 -27.46
C LEU A 20 11.40 -32.52 -27.94
N GLY A 21 11.75 -33.71 -27.45
CA GLY A 21 13.01 -34.40 -27.74
C GLY A 21 12.94 -35.59 -28.71
N SER A 22 11.75 -36.01 -29.16
CA SER A 22 11.59 -37.17 -30.04
C SER A 22 11.57 -36.77 -31.54
N PRO A 23 12.55 -37.20 -32.35
CA PRO A 23 12.59 -36.89 -33.78
C PRO A 23 11.50 -37.61 -34.60
N ASP A 24 10.86 -38.63 -34.04
CA ASP A 24 9.90 -39.50 -34.75
C ASP A 24 8.53 -38.85 -34.98
N LEU A 25 8.12 -37.87 -34.16
CA LEU A 25 6.81 -37.22 -34.30
C LEU A 25 6.77 -36.13 -35.37
N ARG A 26 7.93 -35.69 -35.87
CA ARG A 26 8.00 -34.69 -36.97
C ARG A 26 7.83 -35.32 -38.35
N ILE A 27 8.08 -36.63 -38.51
CA ILE A 27 7.95 -37.32 -39.80
C ILE A 27 6.52 -37.85 -40.02
N ALA A 28 5.76 -38.11 -38.95
CA ALA A 28 4.38 -38.58 -39.04
C ALA A 28 3.36 -37.51 -39.47
N LEU A 29 3.65 -36.21 -39.28
CA LEU A 29 2.73 -35.13 -39.70
C LEU A 29 2.95 -34.66 -41.16
N LEU A 30 4.04 -35.08 -41.80
CA LEU A 30 4.41 -34.68 -43.17
C LEU A 30 4.31 -35.83 -44.18
N SER A 31 4.06 -37.06 -43.73
CA SER A 31 4.03 -38.24 -44.59
C SER A 31 2.60 -38.71 -44.80
N GLY A 32 1.87 -38.00 -45.66
CA GLY A 32 0.67 -38.54 -46.28
C GLY A 32 1.02 -39.81 -47.04
N THR A 33 0.54 -40.95 -46.54
CA THR A 33 0.83 -42.28 -47.07
C THR A 33 0.33 -42.42 -48.50
N ALA A 34 1.25 -42.75 -49.40
CA ALA A 34 1.00 -43.27 -50.72
C ALA A 34 0.20 -44.60 -50.64
N SER A 35 -0.80 -44.75 -51.51
CA SER A 35 -1.45 -46.02 -51.81
C SER A 35 -0.99 -46.55 -53.17
N GLU A 36 -0.67 -47.84 -53.17
CA GLU A 36 -0.08 -48.71 -54.21
C GLU A 36 -1.07 -49.08 -55.35
N PRO A 37 -0.63 -49.54 -56.55
CA PRO A 37 -1.43 -49.54 -57.78
C PRO A 37 -2.08 -50.88 -58.17
N GLY A 38 -3.17 -50.81 -58.95
CA GLY A 38 -3.73 -51.91 -59.75
C GLY A 38 -5.06 -51.51 -60.45
N PRO A 39 -5.51 -52.22 -61.51
CA PRO A 39 -4.98 -52.21 -62.87
C PRO A 39 -5.89 -51.51 -63.90
N ALA A 40 -5.43 -51.54 -65.16
CA ALA A 40 -5.80 -50.73 -66.34
C ALA A 40 -7.26 -50.72 -66.88
N ALA A 41 -7.61 -49.58 -67.49
CA ALA A 41 -8.25 -49.34 -68.82
C ALA A 41 -9.45 -48.35 -68.78
N PRO A 42 -9.83 -47.66 -69.88
CA PRO A 42 -9.13 -47.27 -71.11
C PRO A 42 -9.12 -45.73 -71.37
N LEU A 43 -8.36 -45.33 -72.39
CA LEU A 43 -8.17 -43.94 -72.87
C LEU A 43 -9.47 -43.27 -73.35
N PRO A 44 -9.61 -41.94 -73.15
CA PRO A 44 -10.27 -41.10 -74.14
C PRO A 44 -9.31 -40.05 -74.74
N SER A 45 -9.25 -40.16 -76.07
CA SER A 45 -9.02 -39.16 -77.11
C SER A 45 -8.77 -37.69 -76.70
N SER A 46 -7.71 -37.14 -77.29
CA SER A 46 -7.33 -35.72 -77.31
C SER A 46 -8.14 -34.88 -78.31
N ALA A 47 -8.60 -33.68 -77.89
CA ALA A 47 -8.59 -32.38 -78.62
C ALA A 47 -9.69 -31.42 -78.09
N PRO A 48 -9.64 -30.10 -78.36
CA PRO A 48 -8.56 -29.13 -78.20
C PRO A 48 -8.93 -28.00 -77.18
N THR A 49 -7.94 -27.18 -76.87
CA THR A 49 -7.87 -26.10 -75.87
C THR A 49 -8.84 -24.94 -76.11
N GLY A 50 -9.39 -24.36 -75.04
CA GLY A 50 -10.08 -23.07 -75.15
C GLY A 50 -10.74 -22.42 -73.92
N VAL A 51 -10.56 -22.87 -72.67
CA VAL A 51 -11.07 -22.12 -71.47
C VAL A 51 -10.28 -22.27 -70.14
N PRO A 52 -9.11 -22.95 -70.00
CA PRO A 52 -8.62 -23.30 -68.65
C PRO A 52 -8.02 -22.13 -67.86
N LEU A 53 -7.52 -21.06 -68.52
CA LEU A 53 -6.83 -19.96 -67.85
C LEU A 53 -7.74 -19.03 -67.03
N ALA A 54 -8.98 -18.79 -67.47
CA ALA A 54 -9.92 -17.94 -66.74
C ALA A 54 -10.47 -18.65 -65.48
N ALA A 55 -10.74 -19.95 -65.58
CA ALA A 55 -11.19 -20.76 -64.45
C ALA A 55 -10.08 -20.98 -63.40
N SER A 56 -8.81 -21.13 -63.82
CA SER A 56 -7.68 -21.20 -62.89
C SER A 56 -7.40 -19.86 -62.21
N ALA A 57 -7.48 -18.75 -62.96
CA ALA A 57 -7.33 -17.41 -62.39
C ALA A 57 -8.43 -17.09 -61.36
N ALA A 58 -9.68 -17.46 -61.64
CA ALA A 58 -10.79 -17.28 -60.70
C ALA A 58 -10.61 -18.10 -59.40
N ARG A 59 -10.08 -19.33 -59.50
CA ARG A 59 -9.75 -20.17 -58.32
C ARG A 59 -8.61 -19.58 -57.50
N GLN A 60 -7.55 -19.10 -58.15
CA GLN A 60 -6.44 -18.43 -57.46
C GLN A 60 -6.91 -17.16 -56.73
N VAL A 61 -7.79 -16.37 -57.34
CA VAL A 61 -8.37 -15.18 -56.69
C VAL A 61 -9.26 -15.57 -55.50
N ALA A 62 -10.03 -16.65 -55.58
CA ALA A 62 -10.83 -17.16 -54.47
C ALA A 62 -9.96 -17.68 -53.31
N GLU A 63 -8.89 -18.43 -53.59
CA GLU A 63 -7.94 -18.89 -52.57
C GLU A 63 -7.23 -17.73 -51.87
N VAL A 64 -6.84 -16.70 -52.62
CA VAL A 64 -6.23 -15.48 -52.06
C VAL A 64 -7.25 -14.71 -51.19
N ALA A 65 -8.53 -14.64 -51.59
CA ALA A 65 -9.57 -14.00 -50.79
C ALA A 65 -9.86 -14.75 -49.47
N GLU A 66 -9.87 -16.09 -49.48
CA GLU A 66 -9.98 -16.89 -48.26
C GLU A 66 -8.78 -16.72 -47.33
N GLN A 67 -7.56 -16.67 -47.89
CA GLN A 67 -6.34 -16.40 -47.11
C GLN A 67 -6.34 -15.00 -46.49
N GLN A 68 -6.82 -13.98 -47.23
CA GLN A 68 -6.97 -12.62 -46.73
C GLN A 68 -7.99 -12.54 -45.59
N GLY A 69 -9.17 -13.15 -45.74
CA GLY A 69 -10.16 -13.23 -44.66
C GLY A 69 -9.64 -13.96 -43.41
N GLY A 70 -8.80 -14.98 -43.59
CA GLY A 70 -8.12 -15.67 -42.49
C GLY A 70 -7.04 -14.82 -41.80
N LEU A 71 -6.37 -13.92 -42.52
CA LEU A 71 -5.43 -12.95 -41.96
C LEU A 71 -6.16 -11.87 -41.16
N ASP A 72 -7.26 -11.32 -41.69
CA ASP A 72 -8.07 -10.30 -41.02
C ASP A 72 -8.63 -10.82 -39.69
N GLN A 73 -9.10 -12.08 -39.65
CA GLN A 73 -9.54 -12.71 -38.40
C GLN A 73 -8.41 -12.85 -37.37
N ARG A 74 -7.19 -13.17 -37.81
CA ARG A 74 -6.03 -13.27 -36.91
C ARG A 74 -5.61 -11.90 -36.38
N VAL A 75 -5.66 -10.87 -37.21
CA VAL A 75 -5.38 -9.48 -36.81
C VAL A 75 -6.40 -9.03 -35.77
N ALA A 76 -7.70 -9.21 -36.03
CA ALA A 76 -8.74 -8.88 -35.06
C ALA A 76 -8.59 -9.64 -33.73
N ALA A 77 -8.23 -10.94 -33.78
CA ALA A 77 -7.96 -11.73 -32.58
C ALA A 77 -6.71 -11.26 -31.81
N MET A 78 -5.66 -10.82 -32.52
CA MET A 78 -4.46 -10.24 -31.91
C MET A 78 -4.76 -8.90 -31.25
N GLU A 79 -5.53 -8.02 -31.90
CA GLU A 79 -5.96 -6.73 -31.35
C GLU A 79 -6.75 -6.95 -30.05
N GLN A 80 -7.73 -7.86 -30.06
CA GLN A 80 -8.49 -8.22 -28.85
C GLN A 80 -7.58 -8.74 -27.73
N ARG A 81 -6.57 -9.56 -28.08
CA ARG A 81 -5.60 -10.08 -27.11
C ARG A 81 -4.72 -8.98 -26.54
N ILE A 82 -4.28 -8.01 -27.34
CA ILE A 82 -3.49 -6.85 -26.89
C ILE A 82 -4.32 -6.01 -25.91
N THR A 83 -5.57 -5.70 -26.24
CA THR A 83 -6.47 -4.95 -25.33
C THR A 83 -6.64 -5.68 -23.99
N ARG A 84 -6.80 -7.00 -24.01
CA ARG A 84 -6.89 -7.80 -22.79
C ARG A 84 -5.58 -7.78 -22.00
N LEU A 85 -4.43 -7.87 -22.66
CA LEU A 85 -3.12 -7.82 -22.02
C LEU A 85 -2.85 -6.44 -21.40
N ASP A 86 -3.24 -5.36 -22.06
CA ASP A 86 -3.11 -4.00 -21.55
C ASP A 86 -3.93 -3.80 -20.27
N LEU A 87 -5.20 -4.21 -20.27
CA LEU A 87 -6.03 -4.18 -19.06
C LEU A 87 -5.46 -5.03 -17.92
N GLN A 88 -4.90 -6.21 -18.23
CA GLN A 88 -4.25 -7.06 -17.25
C GLN A 88 -2.96 -6.42 -16.69
N ALA A 89 -2.18 -5.76 -17.54
CA ALA A 89 -0.95 -5.06 -17.15
C ALA A 89 -1.27 -3.87 -16.23
N GLN A 90 -2.28 -3.06 -16.58
CA GLN A 90 -2.76 -1.96 -15.73
C GLN A 90 -3.28 -2.46 -14.38
N ALA A 91 -4.03 -3.56 -14.37
CA ALA A 91 -4.50 -4.17 -13.12
C ALA A 91 -3.34 -4.68 -12.25
N ALA A 92 -2.32 -5.30 -12.86
CA ALA A 92 -1.13 -5.76 -12.16
C ALA A 92 -0.32 -4.57 -11.60
N ALA A 93 -0.14 -3.51 -12.38
CA ALA A 93 0.54 -2.28 -11.96
C ALA A 93 -0.17 -1.62 -10.78
N GLY A 94 -1.50 -1.52 -10.81
CA GLY A 94 -2.30 -0.98 -9.70
C GLY A 94 -2.18 -1.81 -8.42
N ASN A 95 -2.17 -3.14 -8.53
CA ASN A 95 -1.97 -4.03 -7.38
C ASN A 95 -0.56 -3.92 -6.79
N ALA A 96 0.47 -3.85 -7.65
CA ALA A 96 1.85 -3.63 -7.22
C ALA A 96 1.98 -2.27 -6.52
N ALA A 97 1.39 -1.22 -7.07
CA ALA A 97 1.40 0.09 -6.45
C ALA A 97 0.71 0.09 -5.08
N ARG A 98 -0.41 -0.60 -4.92
CA ARG A 98 -1.07 -0.75 -3.60
C ARG A 98 -0.14 -1.44 -2.59
N ALA A 99 0.48 -2.55 -3.00
CA ALA A 99 1.38 -3.32 -2.13
C ALA A 99 2.60 -2.49 -1.71
N GLU A 100 3.23 -1.77 -2.64
CA GLU A 100 4.34 -0.86 -2.34
C GLU A 100 3.93 0.26 -1.37
N GLY A 101 2.74 0.85 -1.56
CA GLY A 101 2.21 1.87 -0.64
C GLY A 101 2.06 1.35 0.78
N LEU A 102 1.51 0.14 0.94
CA LEU A 102 1.37 -0.51 2.24
C LEU A 102 2.73 -0.83 2.88
N LEU A 103 3.71 -1.30 2.10
CA LEU A 103 5.06 -1.57 2.59
C LEU A 103 5.76 -0.30 3.07
N ILE A 104 5.64 0.80 2.33
CA ILE A 104 6.22 2.10 2.71
C ILE A 104 5.54 2.64 3.97
N ALA A 105 4.21 2.59 4.04
CA ALA A 105 3.46 3.03 5.22
C ALA A 105 3.84 2.22 6.48
N PHE A 106 3.88 0.88 6.35
CA PHE A 106 4.28 -0.01 7.44
C PHE A 106 5.74 0.22 7.88
N ALA A 107 6.67 0.32 6.93
CA ALA A 107 8.08 0.59 7.23
C ALA A 107 8.25 1.95 7.92
N THR A 108 7.48 2.94 7.49
CA THR A 108 7.45 4.29 8.10
C THR A 108 6.95 4.24 9.53
N ARG A 109 5.80 3.61 9.80
CA ARG A 109 5.28 3.42 11.17
C ARG A 109 6.34 2.75 12.05
N ARG A 110 6.94 1.66 11.56
CA ARG A 110 7.97 0.92 12.31
C ARG A 110 9.25 1.72 12.55
N ALA A 111 9.61 2.64 11.66
CA ALA A 111 10.74 3.54 11.86
C ALA A 111 10.42 4.59 12.95
N ILE A 112 9.26 5.24 12.85
CA ILE A 112 8.81 6.27 13.82
C ILE A 112 8.66 5.69 15.23
N GLU A 113 8.02 4.52 15.38
CA GLU A 113 7.86 3.85 16.67
C GLU A 113 9.18 3.50 17.35
N ARG A 114 10.25 3.28 16.56
CA ARG A 114 11.60 3.01 17.07
C ARG A 114 12.44 4.27 17.24
N GLY A 115 11.92 5.44 16.86
CA GLY A 115 12.70 6.68 16.80
C GLY A 115 13.85 6.63 15.79
N ALA A 116 13.74 5.77 14.77
CA ALA A 116 14.76 5.64 13.73
C ALA A 116 14.56 6.72 12.64
N PRO A 117 15.65 7.27 12.07
CA PRO A 117 15.53 8.19 10.94
C PRO A 117 14.94 7.46 9.73
N LEU A 118 14.11 8.16 8.95
CA LEU A 118 13.43 7.58 7.79
C LEU A 118 14.39 7.21 6.65
N GLY A 119 15.51 7.93 6.51
CA GLY A 119 16.43 7.76 5.39
C GLY A 119 15.68 7.85 4.05
N TYR A 120 15.87 6.85 3.19
CA TYR A 120 15.21 6.77 1.88
C TYR A 120 13.67 6.75 1.95
N LEU A 121 13.07 6.31 3.07
CA LEU A 121 11.61 6.32 3.23
C LEU A 121 11.04 7.75 3.16
N ALA A 122 11.78 8.77 3.56
CA ALA A 122 11.33 10.16 3.46
C ALA A 122 11.07 10.57 2.00
N ASP A 123 11.95 10.16 1.09
CA ASP A 123 11.80 10.45 -0.33
C ASP A 123 10.68 9.62 -0.96
N GLN A 124 10.55 8.36 -0.53
CA GLN A 124 9.42 7.51 -0.95
C GLN A 124 8.07 8.07 -0.50
N LEU A 125 7.97 8.59 0.73
CA LEU A 125 6.76 9.24 1.21
C LEU A 125 6.41 10.48 0.37
N ARG A 126 7.39 11.34 0.09
CA ARG A 126 7.18 12.53 -0.77
C ARG A 126 6.74 12.14 -2.17
N LEU A 127 7.44 11.18 -2.78
CA LEU A 127 7.15 10.75 -4.14
C LEU A 127 5.75 10.15 -4.25
N ARG A 128 5.36 9.31 -3.28
CA ARG A 128 4.17 8.47 -3.42
C ARG A 128 2.92 9.04 -2.76
N PHE A 129 3.08 9.72 -1.62
CA PHE A 129 1.99 10.26 -0.83
C PHE A 129 1.97 11.80 -0.79
N GLY A 130 2.97 12.47 -1.39
CA GLY A 130 3.10 13.93 -1.32
C GLY A 130 1.93 14.70 -1.93
N GLU A 131 1.30 14.17 -2.98
CA GLU A 131 0.12 14.79 -3.58
C GLU A 131 -1.18 14.46 -2.83
N ALA A 132 -1.38 13.19 -2.47
CA ALA A 132 -2.60 12.73 -1.79
C ALA A 132 -2.66 13.19 -0.32
N GLN A 133 -1.52 13.20 0.38
CA GLN A 133 -1.43 13.45 1.82
C GLN A 133 -0.25 14.40 2.19
N PRO A 134 -0.17 15.61 1.63
CA PRO A 134 0.97 16.52 1.83
C PRO A 134 1.20 16.88 3.29
N ARG A 135 0.12 17.09 4.05
CA ARG A 135 0.20 17.43 5.48
C ARG A 135 0.72 16.25 6.32
N ALA A 136 0.21 15.05 6.08
CA ALA A 136 0.63 13.86 6.82
C ALA A 136 2.11 13.55 6.56
N VAL A 137 2.53 13.60 5.29
CA VAL A 137 3.94 13.39 4.90
C VAL A 137 4.86 14.40 5.59
N ARG A 138 4.49 15.69 5.63
CA ARG A 138 5.28 16.70 6.33
C ARG A 138 5.40 16.39 7.81
N THR A 139 4.29 16.12 8.49
CA THR A 139 4.28 15.79 9.93
C THR A 139 5.17 14.60 10.25
N ILE A 140 5.11 13.53 9.45
CA ILE A 140 5.92 12.32 9.65
C ILE A 140 7.41 12.61 9.45
N ILE A 141 7.77 13.39 8.43
CA ILE A 141 9.15 13.78 8.17
C ILE A 141 9.68 14.64 9.32
N ASP A 142 8.91 15.64 9.77
CA ASP A 142 9.28 16.51 10.89
C ASP A 142 9.45 15.68 12.18
N ALA A 143 8.54 14.74 12.44
CA ALA A 143 8.61 13.82 13.58
C ALA A 143 9.83 12.88 13.52
N SER A 144 10.29 12.49 12.33
CA SER A 144 11.48 11.65 12.18
C SER A 144 12.78 12.36 12.55
N VAL A 145 12.82 13.69 12.45
CA VAL A 145 13.98 14.51 12.84
C VAL A 145 14.04 14.68 14.35
N ARG A 146 12.89 14.81 15.01
CA ARG A 146 12.77 14.93 16.47
C ARG A 146 11.75 13.91 16.99
N PRO A 147 12.15 12.63 17.12
CA PRO A 147 11.24 11.58 17.53
C PRO A 147 10.82 11.75 18.98
N VAL A 148 9.51 11.77 19.21
CA VAL A 148 8.89 11.67 20.54
C VAL A 148 8.38 10.25 20.69
N LEU A 149 8.82 9.52 21.72
CA LEU A 149 8.40 8.14 21.96
C LEU A 149 7.40 8.04 23.11
N LEU A 150 6.52 7.05 23.05
CA LEU A 150 5.49 6.85 24.07
C LEU A 150 6.09 6.58 25.45
N ASP A 151 7.10 5.70 25.51
CA ASP A 151 7.79 5.37 26.78
C ASP A 151 8.49 6.60 27.37
N GLN A 152 9.01 7.49 26.52
CA GLN A 152 9.61 8.74 26.95
C GLN A 152 8.55 9.70 27.52
N LEU A 153 7.37 9.78 26.91
CA LEU A 153 6.26 10.58 27.42
C LEU A 153 5.78 10.08 28.78
N LEU A 154 5.68 8.76 28.96
CA LEU A 154 5.34 8.13 30.25
C LEU A 154 6.39 8.48 31.32
N ALA A 155 7.67 8.21 31.05
CA ALA A 155 8.75 8.49 31.99
C ALA A 155 8.85 9.97 32.36
N ARG A 156 8.67 10.88 31.38
CA ARG A 156 8.68 12.33 31.63
C ARG A 156 7.46 12.79 32.43
N LEU A 157 6.29 12.20 32.22
CA LEU A 157 5.10 12.52 33.02
C LEU A 157 5.33 12.18 34.50
N ASP A 158 5.92 11.02 34.79
CA ASP A 158 6.25 10.62 36.16
C ASP A 158 7.30 11.54 36.80
N GLY A 159 8.31 11.94 36.03
CA GLY A 159 9.30 12.92 36.48
C GLY A 159 8.71 14.31 36.76
N LEU A 160 7.62 14.68 36.08
CA LEU A 160 6.92 15.95 36.29
C LEU A 160 5.94 15.93 37.46
N ALA A 161 5.55 14.75 37.96
CA ALA A 161 4.56 14.62 39.02
C ALA A 161 4.86 15.50 40.25
N PRO A 162 6.09 15.57 40.81
CA PRO A 162 6.38 16.42 41.96
C PRO A 162 6.21 17.93 41.67
N ALA A 163 6.57 18.39 40.46
CA ALA A 163 6.43 19.79 40.05
C ALA A 163 4.95 20.18 39.87
N LEU A 164 4.14 19.27 39.33
CA LEU A 164 2.71 19.45 39.12
C LEU A 164 1.90 19.48 40.43
N HIS A 165 2.45 18.91 41.51
CA HIS A 165 1.87 18.98 42.85
C HIS A 165 2.18 20.26 43.61
N ARG A 166 3.18 21.03 43.17
CA ARG A 166 3.55 22.28 43.85
C ARG A 166 2.39 23.29 43.70
N PRO A 167 2.02 24.01 44.77
CA PRO A 167 1.06 25.10 44.65
C PRO A 167 1.53 26.08 43.57
N PRO A 168 0.63 26.61 42.73
CA PRO A 168 1.02 27.64 41.77
C PRO A 168 1.68 28.78 42.52
N ALA A 169 2.78 29.31 42.00
CA ALA A 169 3.48 30.44 42.61
C ALA A 169 2.51 31.62 42.68
N ALA A 170 1.92 31.83 43.86
CA ALA A 170 0.98 32.92 44.08
C ALA A 170 1.71 34.24 43.82
N GLU A 171 1.23 34.99 42.83
CA GLU A 171 1.54 36.40 42.70
C GLU A 171 1.30 37.12 44.04
N GLY A 172 2.31 37.84 44.49
CA GLY A 172 2.21 38.86 45.54
C GLY A 172 2.33 38.37 46.99
N LEU A 173 3.47 38.68 47.61
CA LEU A 173 3.68 38.68 49.07
C LEU A 173 2.55 39.42 49.84
N LEU A 174 1.85 40.36 49.19
CA LEU A 174 0.70 41.11 49.71
C LEU A 174 -0.52 40.24 50.03
N GLY A 175 -0.76 39.14 49.31
CA GLY A 175 -1.85 38.21 49.61
C GLY A 175 -1.57 37.29 50.80
N ARG A 176 -0.29 37.12 51.17
CA ARG A 176 0.11 36.36 52.38
C ARG A 176 -0.13 37.20 53.65
N PHE A 177 0.17 38.49 53.61
CA PHE A 177 0.00 39.39 54.76
C PHE A 177 -1.46 39.55 55.22
N SER A 178 -2.43 39.49 54.29
CA SER A 178 -3.86 39.58 54.65
C SER A 178 -4.42 38.30 55.28
N ARG A 179 -3.77 37.15 55.11
CA ARG A 179 -4.21 35.86 55.66
C ARG A 179 -3.70 35.63 57.09
N GLU A 180 -2.53 36.14 57.43
CA GLU A 180 -1.97 36.02 58.78
C GLU A 180 -2.80 36.77 59.84
N LEU A 181 -3.51 37.84 59.45
CA LEU A 181 -4.47 38.51 60.35
C LEU A 181 -5.79 37.73 60.53
N GLY A 182 -6.09 36.76 59.67
CA GLY A 182 -7.29 35.91 59.75
C GLY A 182 -7.06 34.52 60.35
N SER A 183 -5.80 34.11 60.58
CA SER A 183 -5.44 32.73 60.93
C SER A 183 -5.36 32.44 62.43
N LEU A 184 -6.06 33.20 63.28
CA LEU A 184 -6.05 32.95 64.71
C LEU A 184 -6.75 31.62 65.11
N PHE A 185 -7.49 30.96 64.21
CA PHE A 185 -8.00 29.61 64.44
C PHE A 185 -8.27 28.84 63.14
N VAL A 186 -7.25 28.25 62.50
CA VAL A 186 -7.42 27.01 61.71
C VAL A 186 -6.08 26.25 61.69
N VAL A 187 -5.93 25.23 62.52
CA VAL A 187 -4.97 24.16 62.27
C VAL A 187 -5.66 23.17 61.34
N ARG A 188 -5.36 23.27 60.05
CA ARG A 188 -5.62 22.20 59.07
C ARG A 188 -4.26 21.64 58.66
N ARG A 189 -4.11 20.32 58.67
CA ARG A 189 -2.92 19.64 58.13
C ARG A 189 -2.83 19.99 56.63
N GLU A 190 -1.83 20.77 56.24
CA GLU A 190 -1.63 21.31 54.89
C GLU A 190 -0.60 20.52 54.06
N ASP A 191 -0.12 19.37 54.53
CA ASP A 191 0.99 18.64 53.88
C ASP A 191 0.54 17.45 53.00
N ALA A 192 -0.76 17.28 52.75
CA ALA A 192 -1.27 16.19 51.90
C ALA A 192 -1.64 16.72 50.50
N PRO A 193 -1.07 16.17 49.41
CA PRO A 193 -1.46 16.49 48.04
C PRO A 193 -2.97 16.40 47.83
N SER A 194 -3.53 17.28 46.99
CA SER A 194 -4.97 17.21 46.68
C SER A 194 -5.26 15.90 45.93
N PRO A 195 -6.18 15.04 46.43
CA PRO A 195 -6.51 13.76 45.79
C PRO A 195 -7.09 13.93 44.38
N ALA A 196 -7.39 15.16 43.94
CA ALA A 196 -7.84 15.46 42.58
C ALA A 196 -6.68 15.53 41.56
N ILE A 197 -5.47 15.93 41.98
CA ILE A 197 -4.29 16.00 41.10
C ILE A 197 -3.80 14.58 40.79
N ASP A 198 -3.62 13.75 41.83
CA ASP A 198 -3.26 12.34 41.67
C ASP A 198 -4.20 11.60 40.72
N ARG A 199 -5.52 11.78 40.90
CA ARG A 199 -6.54 11.18 40.03
C ARG A 199 -6.46 11.65 38.58
N ARG A 200 -6.01 12.88 38.31
CA ARG A 200 -5.84 13.42 36.96
C ARG A 200 -4.59 12.86 36.29
N LEU A 201 -3.48 12.82 37.03
CA LEU A 201 -2.23 12.23 36.56
C LEU A 201 -2.41 10.74 36.26
N GLU A 202 -3.14 10.03 37.11
CA GLU A 202 -3.44 8.61 36.88
C GLU A 202 -4.28 8.40 35.62
N ARG A 203 -5.30 9.24 35.37
CA ARG A 203 -6.04 9.18 34.09
C ARG A 203 -5.14 9.50 32.90
N ALA A 204 -4.24 10.49 33.02
CA ALA A 204 -3.29 10.82 31.96
C ALA A 204 -2.36 9.62 31.65
N ARG A 205 -1.89 8.89 32.65
CA ARG A 205 -1.13 7.64 32.47
C ARG A 205 -1.94 6.59 31.71
N LEU A 206 -3.16 6.31 32.14
CA LEU A 206 -4.05 5.36 31.46
C LEU A 206 -4.32 5.76 29.99
N PHE A 207 -4.42 7.05 29.70
CA PHE A 207 -4.52 7.55 28.33
C PHE A 207 -3.23 7.26 27.53
N LEU A 208 -2.05 7.49 28.10
CA LEU A 208 -0.77 7.18 27.42
C LEU A 208 -0.57 5.68 27.20
N GLU A 209 -0.86 4.85 28.20
CA GLU A 209 -0.75 3.39 28.08
C GLU A 209 -1.65 2.82 26.98
N SER A 210 -2.78 3.48 26.72
CA SER A 210 -3.67 3.17 25.59
C SER A 210 -3.30 3.85 24.27
N GLY A 211 -2.14 4.53 24.20
CA GLY A 211 -1.65 5.26 23.02
C GLY A 211 -2.35 6.59 22.75
N ARG A 212 -3.26 7.04 23.62
CA ARG A 212 -4.08 8.25 23.45
C ARG A 212 -3.40 9.48 24.04
N ALA A 213 -2.23 9.84 23.50
CA ALA A 213 -1.42 10.93 24.03
C ALA A 213 -2.12 12.30 24.01
N GLY A 214 -2.96 12.60 23.01
CA GLY A 214 -3.73 13.85 22.96
C GLY A 214 -4.73 13.98 24.11
N ALA A 215 -5.36 12.88 24.53
CA ALA A 215 -6.26 12.87 25.68
C ALA A 215 -5.49 13.01 27.00
N ALA A 216 -4.30 12.40 27.10
CA ALA A 216 -3.42 12.61 28.24
C ALA A 216 -2.97 14.07 28.37
N ALA A 217 -2.60 14.70 27.24
CA ALA A 217 -2.25 16.12 27.19
C ALA A 217 -3.40 17.00 27.69
N ALA A 218 -4.64 16.70 27.30
CA ALA A 218 -5.82 17.41 27.77
C ALA A 218 -6.04 17.30 29.29
N GLU A 219 -5.82 16.12 29.90
CA GLU A 219 -5.94 15.95 31.35
C GLU A 219 -4.89 16.76 32.13
N VAL A 220 -3.64 16.75 31.67
CA VAL A 220 -2.54 17.51 32.31
C VAL A 220 -2.76 19.01 32.15
N ARG A 221 -3.33 19.47 31.04
CA ARG A 221 -3.66 20.89 30.80
C ARG A 221 -4.66 21.46 31.80
N LEU A 222 -5.50 20.61 32.39
CA LEU A 222 -6.48 20.99 33.41
C LEU A 222 -5.89 21.07 34.82
N LEU A 223 -4.61 20.77 35.00
CA LEU A 223 -3.93 20.92 36.28
C LEU A 223 -3.65 22.39 36.59
N PRO A 224 -3.72 22.79 37.88
CA PRO A 224 -3.50 24.17 38.28
C PRO A 224 -2.09 24.66 37.96
N ASN A 225 -1.10 23.76 37.94
CA ASN A 225 0.29 24.08 37.61
C ASN A 225 0.72 23.53 36.24
N ALA A 226 -0.21 23.45 35.28
CA ALA A 226 0.04 22.87 33.95
C ALA A 226 1.15 23.59 33.16
N ALA A 227 1.47 24.85 33.49
CA ALA A 227 2.54 25.61 32.86
C ALA A 227 3.92 24.93 33.00
N GLU A 228 4.18 24.25 34.13
CA GLU A 228 5.42 23.48 34.35
C GLU A 228 5.54 22.27 33.42
N ALA A 229 4.44 21.82 32.82
CA ALA A 229 4.39 20.71 31.87
C ALA A 229 4.15 21.16 30.41
N ALA A 230 4.34 22.45 30.08
CA ALA A 230 4.06 22.98 28.74
C ALA A 230 4.80 22.22 27.63
N ASP A 231 6.09 21.95 27.82
CA ASP A 231 6.90 21.20 26.84
C ASP A 231 6.41 19.76 26.69
N TRP A 232 6.06 19.11 27.80
CA TRP A 232 5.52 17.75 27.77
C TRP A 232 4.16 17.68 27.08
N ILE A 233 3.29 18.68 27.30
CA ILE A 233 2.00 18.80 26.62
C ILE A 233 2.23 18.95 25.11
N SER A 234 3.16 19.82 24.69
CA SER A 234 3.51 20.02 23.28
C SER A 234 4.04 18.75 22.63
N ASP A 235 4.90 17.99 23.33
CA ASP A 235 5.43 16.72 22.84
C ASP A 235 4.35 15.65 22.71
N ALA A 236 3.44 15.55 23.67
CA ALA A 236 2.31 14.62 23.63
C ALA A 236 1.34 14.91 22.47
N GLU A 237 1.10 16.19 22.17
CA GLU A 237 0.29 16.60 21.01
C GLU A 237 1.00 16.32 19.69
N SER A 238 2.31 16.58 19.62
CA SER A 238 3.13 16.27 18.45
C SER A 238 3.15 14.77 18.15
N TYR A 239 3.25 13.94 19.20
CA TYR A 239 3.12 12.49 19.08
C TYR A 239 1.74 12.09 18.55
N ALA A 240 0.66 12.63 19.12
CA ALA A 240 -0.70 12.32 18.68
C ALA A 240 -0.93 12.73 17.20
N ALA A 241 -0.45 13.91 16.80
CA ALA A 241 -0.51 14.36 15.41
C ALA A 241 0.27 13.44 14.46
N THR A 242 1.41 12.92 14.91
CA THR A 242 2.20 11.95 14.14
C THR A 242 1.45 10.63 13.97
N GLN A 243 0.78 10.12 15.01
CA GLN A 243 -0.03 8.90 14.90
C GLN A 243 -1.19 9.05 13.92
N LEU A 244 -1.88 10.19 13.95
CA LEU A 244 -2.95 10.51 12.98
C LEU A 244 -2.41 10.63 11.55
N ALA A 245 -1.22 11.21 11.39
CA ALA A 245 -0.57 11.28 10.08
C ALA A 245 -0.20 9.88 9.55
N LEU A 246 0.29 8.99 10.41
CA LEU A 246 0.57 7.59 10.04
C LEU A 246 -0.71 6.85 9.62
N GLU A 247 -1.80 6.99 10.38
CA GLU A 247 -3.09 6.39 10.02
C GLU A 247 -3.64 6.95 8.69
N SER A 248 -3.44 8.24 8.43
CA SER A 248 -3.85 8.87 7.18
C SER A 248 -3.11 8.30 5.96
N ILE A 249 -1.79 8.08 6.03
CA ILE A 249 -1.05 7.47 4.91
C ILE A 249 -1.39 5.98 4.73
N GLU A 250 -1.69 5.26 5.81
CA GLU A 250 -2.13 3.86 5.75
C GLU A 250 -3.51 3.75 5.10
N THR A 251 -4.43 4.63 5.47
CA THR A 251 -5.75 4.73 4.87
C THR A 251 -5.65 5.08 3.39
N ALA A 252 -4.81 6.05 3.03
CA ALA A 252 -4.55 6.41 1.64
C ALA A 252 -3.96 5.23 0.84
N ALA A 253 -3.06 4.46 1.43
CA ALA A 253 -2.48 3.26 0.81
C ALA A 253 -3.53 2.19 0.49
N VAL A 254 -4.60 2.08 1.30
CA VAL A 254 -5.69 1.12 1.08
C VAL A 254 -6.76 1.66 0.11
N LEU A 255 -7.25 2.88 0.35
CA LEU A 255 -8.48 3.40 -0.27
C LEU A 255 -8.25 4.19 -1.55
N GLU A 256 -7.10 4.83 -1.73
CA GLU A 256 -6.84 5.73 -2.86
C GLU A 256 -5.61 5.34 -3.73
N PRO A 257 -5.47 4.08 -4.20
CA PRO A 257 -4.32 3.70 -5.04
C PRO A 257 -4.13 4.57 -6.29
N ARG A 258 -5.24 5.13 -6.82
CA ARG A 258 -5.26 5.97 -8.04
C ARG A 258 -4.58 7.33 -7.86
N GLN A 259 -4.57 7.86 -6.63
CA GLN A 259 -3.91 9.13 -6.32
C GLN A 259 -2.46 8.94 -5.87
N LEU A 260 -2.03 7.68 -5.69
CA LEU A 260 -0.65 7.34 -5.38
C LEU A 260 0.16 7.25 -6.67
N ARG A 261 1.43 7.64 -6.57
CA ARG A 261 2.39 7.46 -7.66
C ARG A 261 3.10 6.12 -7.54
N ASP A 262 3.47 5.55 -8.68
CA ASP A 262 4.29 4.34 -8.71
C ASP A 262 5.76 4.62 -8.34
N ARG A 263 6.61 3.58 -8.33
CA ARG A 263 8.04 3.71 -8.02
C ARG A 263 8.83 4.64 -8.95
N THR A 264 8.28 4.97 -10.12
CA THR A 264 8.88 5.88 -11.12
C THR A 264 8.30 7.29 -11.05
N GLY A 265 7.27 7.51 -10.23
CA GLY A 265 6.59 8.78 -10.08
C GLY A 265 5.42 8.99 -11.04
N ALA A 266 5.03 7.97 -11.82
CA ALA A 266 3.87 8.03 -12.70
C ALA A 266 2.56 7.84 -11.90
N GLN A 267 1.48 8.49 -12.34
CA GLN A 267 0.16 8.29 -11.74
C GLN A 267 -0.37 6.89 -12.06
N VAL A 268 -1.02 6.24 -11.09
CA VAL A 268 -1.64 4.93 -11.28
C VAL A 268 -3.01 5.11 -11.92
N GLU A 269 -3.06 5.15 -13.26
CA GLU A 269 -4.32 5.11 -14.01
C GLU A 269 -4.88 3.69 -13.98
N GLN A 270 -5.99 3.50 -13.25
CA GLN A 270 -6.79 2.29 -13.32
C GLN A 270 -8.16 2.66 -13.89
N LEU A 271 -8.37 2.34 -15.17
CA LEU A 271 -9.68 2.49 -15.82
C LEU A 271 -10.68 1.59 -15.08
N SER A 272 -11.78 2.18 -14.59
CA SER A 272 -12.82 1.45 -13.84
C SER A 272 -13.37 0.31 -14.68
N PRO A 273 -13.60 -0.90 -14.12
CA PRO A 273 -14.21 -2.02 -14.84
C PRO A 273 -15.70 -1.83 -15.16
N VAL A 274 -16.26 -0.63 -14.93
CA VAL A 274 -17.66 -0.27 -15.15
C VAL A 274 -17.68 0.95 -16.08
N GLY A 275 -17.62 0.70 -17.38
CA GLY A 275 -17.54 1.76 -18.39
C GLY A 275 -17.08 1.24 -19.74
N GLY A 276 -17.82 0.27 -20.30
CA GLY A 276 -17.64 -0.30 -21.63
C GLY A 276 -18.84 -1.14 -21.99
#